data_AF-A0A4Y2IVQ4-F1
#
_entry.id   AF-A0A4Y2IVQ4-F1
#
_cell.length_a   1.000
_cell.length_b   1.000
_cell.length_c   1.000
_cell.angle_alpha   90.00
_cell.angle_beta   90.00
_cell.angle_gamma   90.00
#
_symmetry.space_group_name_H-M   'P 1'
#
loop_
_entity.id
_entity.type
_entity.pdbx_description
1 polymer ?
#
loop_
_entity_poly.entity_id
_entity_poly.type
_entity_poly.pdbx_seq_one_letter_code
_entity_poly.pdbx_strand_id
1 'polypeptide(L)'
;MQDGARPHRAPAVFDFMSEHFNDIVIALYYDKHTGSGMAWLPYSPNLAPCDFFLWGYLKDQEYRKTLQTIAELKQHISTTCETFPSDMFVRVSGQFCLRIRHVDAANGGYFENFDV
;
A
#
# COMPACT_ATOMS: atom_id res chain seq x y z
N MET A 1 6.03 1.33 2.42
CA MET A 1 5.98 1.30 0.95
C MET A 1 5.11 2.46 0.50
N GLN A 2 5.56 3.21 -0.50
CA GLN A 2 4.85 4.39 -1.01
C GLN A 2 4.89 4.42 -2.54
N ASP A 3 3.80 4.88 -3.16
CA ASP A 3 3.70 5.00 -4.61
C ASP A 3 4.50 6.20 -5.15
N GLY A 4 4.49 6.37 -6.48
CA GLY A 4 5.30 7.35 -7.18
C GLY A 4 4.72 8.76 -7.27
N ALA A 5 3.68 9.11 -6.52
CA ALA A 5 3.07 10.45 -6.56
C ALA A 5 4.12 11.56 -6.32
N ARG A 6 3.92 12.74 -6.92
CA ARG A 6 4.92 13.83 -6.82
C ARG A 6 5.21 14.26 -5.38
N PRO A 7 4.22 14.47 -4.49
CA PRO A 7 4.48 14.83 -3.10
C PRO A 7 5.29 13.78 -2.34
N HIS A 8 5.12 12.51 -2.70
CA HIS A 8 5.76 11.35 -2.08
C HIS A 8 7.25 11.21 -2.37
N ARG A 9 7.77 12.02 -3.30
CA ARG A 9 9.16 11.98 -3.78
C ARG A 9 9.93 13.26 -3.49
N ALA A 10 9.41 14.12 -2.62
CA ALA A 10 10.13 15.30 -2.17
C ALA A 10 11.31 14.86 -1.27
N PRO A 11 12.50 15.47 -1.38
CA PRO A 11 13.66 15.14 -0.55
C PRO A 11 13.33 15.11 0.95
N ALA A 12 12.61 16.11 1.46
CA ALA A 12 12.21 16.18 2.85
C ALA A 12 11.32 14.98 3.30
N VAL A 13 10.54 14.40 2.38
CA VAL A 13 9.74 13.20 2.66
C VAL A 13 10.63 11.97 2.71
N PHE A 14 11.62 11.86 1.83
CA PHE A 14 12.61 10.77 1.88
C PHE A 14 13.47 10.83 3.13
N ASP A 15 13.97 12.01 3.50
CA ASP A 15 14.76 12.20 4.73
C ASP A 15 13.94 11.80 5.97
N PHE A 16 12.69 12.24 6.04
CA PHE A 16 11.76 11.85 7.11
C PHE A 16 11.57 10.32 7.16
N MET A 17 11.34 9.68 6.01
CA MET A 17 11.16 8.22 5.97
C MET A 17 12.43 7.46 6.36
N SER A 18 13.61 7.93 5.96
CA SER A 18 14.90 7.34 6.33
C SER A 18 15.06 7.33 7.84
N GLU A 19 14.82 8.47 8.49
CA GLU A 19 14.92 8.64 9.94
C GLU A 19 13.94 7.73 10.71
N HIS A 20 12.70 7.60 10.25
CA HIS A 20 11.65 6.91 11.01
C HIS A 20 11.57 5.41 10.72
N PHE A 21 12.06 4.95 9.57
CA PHE A 21 11.94 3.56 9.13
C PHE A 21 13.29 2.86 8.95
N ASN A 22 14.40 3.45 9.43
CA ASN A 22 15.75 2.87 9.37
C ASN A 22 16.13 2.42 7.95
N ASP A 23 15.80 3.24 6.95
CA ASP A 23 16.00 2.93 5.53
C ASP A 23 15.30 1.68 4.99
N ILE A 24 14.39 1.06 5.75
CA ILE A 24 13.54 -0.04 5.28
C ILE A 24 12.34 0.56 4.52
N VAL A 25 12.65 1.20 3.40
CA VAL A 25 11.69 1.96 2.59
C VAL A 25 11.67 1.42 1.17
N ILE A 26 10.45 1.24 0.66
CA ILE A 26 10.19 0.90 -0.75
C ILE A 26 9.42 2.05 -1.36
N ALA A 27 10.06 2.84 -2.22
CA ALA A 27 9.46 4.00 -2.88
C ALA A 27 10.20 4.35 -4.17
N LEU A 28 9.49 4.98 -5.12
CA LEU A 28 10.05 5.33 -6.43
C LEU A 28 11.15 6.41 -6.27
N TYR A 29 12.38 6.09 -6.67
CA TYR A 29 13.59 6.92 -6.57
C TYR A 29 14.16 7.15 -5.16
N TYR A 30 13.67 6.43 -4.15
CA TYR A 30 14.21 6.53 -2.79
C TYR A 30 15.69 6.11 -2.73
N ASP A 31 16.01 4.97 -3.35
CA ASP A 31 17.36 4.43 -3.49
C ASP A 31 18.35 5.41 -4.13
N LYS A 32 17.89 6.21 -5.09
CA LYS A 32 18.70 7.24 -5.74
C LYS A 32 18.98 8.45 -4.84
N HIS A 33 18.12 8.69 -3.84
CA HIS A 33 18.26 9.80 -2.90
C HIS A 33 19.10 9.39 -1.69
N THR A 34 18.81 8.25 -1.07
CA THR A 34 19.47 7.82 0.18
C THR A 34 20.64 6.87 -0.01
N GLY A 35 20.76 6.22 -1.19
CA GLY A 35 21.71 5.13 -1.41
C GLY A 35 21.32 3.83 -0.68
N SER A 36 20.09 3.73 -0.17
CA SER A 36 19.57 2.63 0.65
C SER A 36 18.11 2.30 0.29
N GLY A 37 17.50 1.30 0.94
CA GLY A 37 16.12 0.89 0.64
C GLY A 37 15.97 0.20 -0.72
N MET A 38 14.74 0.19 -1.25
CA MET A 38 14.42 -0.42 -2.55
C MET A 38 13.61 0.51 -3.45
N ALA A 39 13.93 0.50 -4.74
CA ALA A 39 13.16 1.22 -5.74
C ALA A 39 11.79 0.55 -5.95
N TRP A 40 10.73 1.36 -6.00
CA TRP A 40 9.41 0.94 -6.46
C TRP A 40 9.24 1.18 -7.97
N LEU A 41 8.48 0.32 -8.65
CA LEU A 41 8.18 0.48 -10.07
C LEU A 41 7.15 1.60 -10.29
N PRO A 42 7.31 2.44 -11.33
CA PRO A 42 6.28 3.41 -11.71
C PRO A 42 5.01 2.69 -12.19
N TYR A 43 3.84 3.32 -12.03
CA TYR A 43 2.54 2.85 -12.56
C TYR A 43 2.11 1.45 -12.13
N SER A 44 2.46 1.05 -10.90
CA SER A 44 2.16 -0.28 -10.34
C SER A 44 1.16 -0.24 -9.16
N PRO A 45 -0.05 0.32 -9.31
CA PRO A 45 -1.04 0.33 -8.23
C PRO A 45 -1.44 -1.09 -7.81
N ASN A 46 -1.42 -2.05 -8.75
CA ASN A 46 -1.73 -3.46 -8.50
C ASN A 46 -0.74 -4.16 -7.55
N LEU A 47 0.35 -3.50 -7.17
CA LEU A 47 1.34 -4.02 -6.22
C LEU A 47 1.24 -3.38 -4.84
N ALA A 48 0.59 -2.22 -4.69
CA ALA A 48 0.49 -1.54 -3.41
C ALA A 48 -0.60 -2.19 -2.53
N PRO A 49 -0.28 -2.71 -1.32
CA PRO A 49 -1.25 -3.35 -0.43
C PRO A 49 -2.46 -2.48 -0.10
N CYS A 50 -2.27 -1.16 -0.02
CA CYS A 50 -3.37 -0.24 0.21
C CYS A 50 -4.37 -0.24 -0.95
N ASP A 51 -3.86 -0.25 -2.19
CA ASP A 51 -4.67 -0.13 -3.41
C ASP A 51 -5.37 -1.43 -3.77
N PHE A 52 -4.68 -2.56 -3.76
CA PHE A 52 -5.29 -3.83 -4.15
C PHE A 52 -6.17 -4.45 -3.06
N PHE A 53 -6.07 -3.98 -1.81
CA PHE A 53 -6.76 -4.60 -0.68
C PHE A 53 -7.39 -3.59 0.28
N LEU A 54 -6.59 -2.77 0.99
CA LEU A 54 -7.10 -2.01 2.15
C LEU A 54 -8.25 -1.07 1.79
N TRP A 55 -8.11 -0.30 0.71
CA TRP A 55 -9.15 0.65 0.30
C TRP A 55 -10.44 -0.06 -0.12
N GLY A 56 -10.35 -1.19 -0.82
CA GLY A 56 -11.51 -2.01 -1.16
C GLY A 56 -12.20 -2.57 0.08
N TYR A 57 -11.42 -3.13 1.01
CA TYR A 57 -11.92 -3.68 2.26
C TYR A 57 -12.63 -2.63 3.11
N LEU A 58 -11.98 -1.48 3.35
CA LEU A 58 -12.57 -0.41 4.16
C LEU A 58 -13.86 0.09 3.51
N LYS A 59 -13.83 0.35 2.20
CA LYS A 59 -15.00 0.80 1.44
C LYS A 59 -16.19 -0.15 1.58
N ASP A 60 -15.95 -1.46 1.53
CA ASP A 60 -16.97 -2.49 1.75
C ASP A 60 -17.54 -2.47 3.18
N GLN A 61 -16.74 -2.17 4.20
CA GLN A 61 -17.24 -2.01 5.57
C GLN A 61 -18.05 -0.72 5.74
N GLU A 62 -17.58 0.39 5.17
CA GLU A 62 -18.24 1.69 5.26
C GLU A 62 -19.60 1.67 4.55
N TYR A 63 -19.70 1.05 3.37
CA TYR A 63 -20.97 1.01 2.62
C TYR A 63 -22.06 0.14 3.26
N ARG A 64 -21.71 -0.74 4.20
CA ARG A 64 -22.71 -1.52 4.97
C ARG A 64 -23.46 -0.66 5.98
N LYS A 65 -22.95 0.53 6.31
CA LYS A 65 -23.54 1.44 7.28
C LYS A 65 -23.98 2.73 6.59
N THR A 66 -25.11 3.28 7.03
CA THR A 66 -25.50 4.63 6.62
C THR A 66 -24.90 5.62 7.60
N LEU A 67 -23.74 6.17 7.24
CA LEU A 67 -23.03 7.19 8.01
C LEU A 67 -23.45 8.57 7.50
N GLN A 68 -23.78 9.50 8.38
CA GLN A 68 -24.35 10.80 8.01
C GLN A 68 -23.35 11.95 8.17
N THR A 69 -22.27 11.75 8.93
CA THR A 69 -21.27 12.79 9.18
C THR A 69 -19.84 12.33 8.91
N ILE A 70 -18.95 13.29 8.63
CA ILE A 70 -17.52 13.03 8.49
C ILE A 70 -16.92 12.49 9.80
N ALA A 71 -17.44 12.92 10.96
CA ALA A 71 -16.97 12.43 12.25
C ALA A 71 -17.28 10.94 12.44
N GLU A 72 -18.49 10.52 12.09
CA GLU A 72 -18.90 9.10 12.12
C GLU A 72 -18.06 8.26 11.16
N LEU A 73 -17.82 8.75 9.94
CA LEU A 73 -16.96 8.07 8.96
C LEU A 73 -15.53 7.90 9.47
N LYS A 74 -14.92 8.95 10.02
CA LYS A 74 -13.57 8.87 10.61
C LYS A 74 -13.53 7.86 11.75
N GLN A 75 -14.50 7.90 12.66
CA GLN A 75 -14.55 6.98 13.79
C GLN A 75 -14.69 5.54 13.32
N HIS A 76 -15.53 5.29 12.33
CA HIS A 76 -15.77 3.95 11.82
C HIS A 76 -14.55 3.36 11.09
N ILE A 77 -13.86 4.17 10.27
CA ILE A 77 -12.60 3.77 9.65
C ILE A 77 -11.57 3.42 10.73
N SER A 78 -11.40 4.26 11.76
CA SER A 78 -10.47 3.99 12.86
C SER A 78 -10.79 2.69 13.59
N THR A 79 -12.05 2.48 13.99
CA THR A 79 -12.47 1.24 14.67
C THR A 79 -12.29 0.02 13.77
N THR A 80 -12.53 0.14 12.46
CA THR A 80 -12.31 -0.96 11.50
C THR A 80 -10.82 -1.31 11.39
N CYS A 81 -9.94 -0.31 11.37
CA CYS A 81 -8.49 -0.51 11.38
C CYS A 81 -7.97 -1.09 12.71
N GLU A 82 -8.56 -0.71 13.85
CA GLU A 82 -8.19 -1.24 15.17
C GLU A 82 -8.62 -2.70 15.37
N THR A 83 -9.72 -3.10 14.74
CA THR A 83 -10.28 -4.45 14.83
C THR A 83 -9.79 -5.37 13.71
N PHE A 84 -8.79 -4.94 12.94
CA PHE A 84 -8.25 -5.71 11.82
C PHE A 84 -7.63 -7.03 12.31
N PRO A 85 -8.07 -8.19 11.78
CA PRO A 85 -7.49 -9.47 12.15
C PRO A 85 -6.00 -9.51 11.79
N SER A 86 -5.15 -9.92 12.72
CA SER A 86 -3.70 -9.95 12.51
C SER A 86 -3.28 -10.90 11.39
N ASP A 87 -4.02 -12.00 11.21
CA ASP A 87 -3.82 -12.96 10.12
C ASP A 87 -4.08 -12.34 8.74
N MET A 88 -4.88 -11.29 8.65
CA MET A 88 -5.13 -10.58 7.40
C MET A 88 -3.85 -9.94 6.87
N PHE A 89 -2.98 -9.38 7.73
CA PHE A 89 -1.69 -8.83 7.31
C PHE A 89 -0.76 -9.90 6.74
N VAL A 90 -0.80 -11.13 7.27
CA VAL A 90 -0.04 -12.27 6.74
C VAL A 90 -0.55 -12.62 5.34
N ARG A 91 -1.87 -12.68 5.14
CA ARG A 91 -2.48 -12.95 3.84
C ARG A 91 -2.12 -11.87 2.82
N VAL A 92 -2.21 -10.59 3.19
CA VAL A 92 -1.89 -9.46 2.32
C VAL A 92 -0.42 -9.46 1.93
N SER A 93 0.48 -9.75 2.87
CA SER A 93 1.91 -9.90 2.59
C SER A 93 2.18 -11.07 1.63
N GLY A 94 1.51 -12.20 1.81
CA GLY A 94 1.58 -13.34 0.89
C GLY A 94 1.07 -12.99 -0.52
N GLN A 95 -0.04 -12.24 -0.60
CA GLN A 95 -0.60 -11.75 -1.85
C GLN A 95 0.33 -10.75 -2.55
N PHE A 96 1.04 -9.91 -1.81
CA PHE A 96 2.07 -9.04 -2.38
C PHE A 96 3.18 -9.88 -3.05
N CYS A 97 3.72 -10.90 -2.37
CA CYS A 97 4.73 -11.78 -2.95
C CYS A 97 4.22 -12.56 -4.18
N LEU A 98 2.95 -12.98 -4.18
CA LEU A 98 2.31 -13.60 -5.35
C LEU A 98 2.24 -12.61 -6.52
N ARG A 99 1.73 -11.39 -6.28
CA ARG A 99 1.62 -10.33 -7.27
C ARG A 99 2.96 -10.01 -7.94
N ILE A 100 4.04 -9.93 -7.16
CA ILE A 100 5.40 -9.74 -7.70
C ILE A 100 5.81 -10.87 -8.64
N ARG A 101 5.57 -12.13 -8.27
CA ARG A 101 5.86 -13.28 -9.14
C ARG A 101 5.08 -13.26 -10.44
N HIS A 102 3.85 -12.75 -10.42
CA HIS A 102 3.04 -12.60 -11.62
C HIS A 102 3.55 -11.50 -12.53
N VAL A 103 3.97 -10.35 -11.98
CA VAL A 103 4.62 -9.29 -12.77
C VAL A 103 5.89 -9.82 -13.44
N ASP A 104 6.70 -10.59 -12.70
CA ASP A 104 7.90 -11.22 -13.24
C ASP A 104 7.58 -12.20 -14.38
N ALA A 105 6.64 -13.12 -14.15
CA ALA A 105 6.19 -14.08 -15.17
C ALA A 105 5.57 -13.40 -16.41
N ALA A 106 4.98 -12.21 -16.24
CA ALA A 106 4.42 -11.39 -17.31
C ALA A 106 5.46 -10.46 -17.95
N ASN A 107 6.75 -10.55 -17.61
CA ASN A 107 7.82 -9.65 -18.05
C ASN A 107 7.47 -8.16 -17.86
N GLY A 108 6.89 -7.82 -16.70
CA GLY A 108 6.45 -6.46 -16.38
C GLY A 108 5.05 -6.09 -16.89
N GLY A 109 4.33 -7.01 -17.51
CA GLY A 109 2.96 -6.79 -17.99
C GLY A 109 1.92 -6.60 -16.88
N TYR A 110 0.78 -6.00 -17.24
CA TYR A 110 -0.38 -5.87 -16.35
C TYR A 110 -1.11 -7.20 -16.14
N PHE A 111 -1.77 -7.31 -14.99
CA PHE A 111 -2.66 -8.41 -14.65
C PHE A 111 -3.86 -7.88 -13.86
N GLU A 112 -5.03 -8.50 -14.04
CA GLU A 112 -6.24 -8.21 -13.30
C GLU A 112 -6.76 -9.52 -12.70
N ASN A 113 -6.72 -9.62 -11.37
CA ASN A 113 -7.29 -10.70 -10.54
C ASN A 113 -6.47 -11.99 -10.40
N PHE A 114 -6.59 -12.59 -9.21
CA PHE A 114 -6.21 -13.96 -8.89
C PHE A 114 -7.50 -14.74 -8.61
N ASP A 115 -7.57 -15.99 -9.06
CA ASP A 115 -8.47 -16.93 -8.43
C ASP A 115 -7.97 -17.18 -6.99
N VAL A 116 -8.78 -16.81 -6.01
CA VAL A 116 -8.60 -17.16 -4.58
C VAL A 116 -9.63 -18.21 -4.22
#